data_AF-A0A9X9C5E7-F1
#
_entry.id   AF-A0A9X9C5E7-F1
#
_cell.length_a   1.000
_cell.length_b   1.000
_cell.length_c   1.000
_cell.angle_alpha   90.00
_cell.angle_beta   90.00
_cell.angle_gamma   90.00
#
_symmetry.space_group_name_H-M   'P 1'
#
loop_
_entity.id
_entity.type
_entity.pdbx_description
1 polymer ?
#
loop_
_entity_poly.entity_id
_entity_poly.type
_entity_poly.pdbx_seq_one_letter_code
_entity_poly.pdbx_strand_id
1 'polypeptide(L)'
;MQYKTKADLDRSVDELKKLSRTFSRQYLYTNESRANFSLEIDQLIQFAQRDISIHCTSYAGAIRDIEDETNHLKRQAFAIDAGRNTLYISIEKKKSNNTTNLILKQIGFVGGGTQIFAGVGTCAATLGMACGGFGLPLIAQGTNNIYENGYYLLFRKDKSGSVRNAYRYTAKALGYSQDAADTIYGTVDLSLSGYGMIRKTLKPDAWRLYRNINSDFIRGWQEMGRTGLTIEVISDLTTGSGMYELIKDNQRK
;
A
#
# COMPACT_ATOMS: atom_id res chain seq x y z
N MET A 1 8.56 -24.78 -14.68
CA MET A 1 7.94 -24.29 -13.42
C MET A 1 8.52 -25.10 -12.28
N GLN A 2 9.08 -24.44 -11.26
CA GLN A 2 9.61 -25.14 -10.08
C GLN A 2 8.43 -25.54 -9.19
N TYR A 3 8.30 -26.82 -8.88
CA TYR A 3 7.22 -27.32 -8.02
C TYR A 3 7.50 -26.89 -6.57
N LYS A 4 6.53 -26.24 -5.92
CA LYS A 4 6.67 -25.82 -4.52
C LYS A 4 6.64 -27.05 -3.60
N THR A 5 7.52 -27.07 -2.62
CA THR A 5 7.74 -28.23 -1.74
C THR A 5 7.36 -27.93 -0.29
N LYS A 6 7.36 -28.97 0.55
CA LYS A 6 7.24 -28.82 2.00
C LYS A 6 8.31 -27.89 2.59
N ALA A 7 9.55 -27.97 2.12
CA ALA A 7 10.63 -27.11 2.59
C ALA A 7 10.37 -25.63 2.28
N ASP A 8 9.70 -25.33 1.17
CA ASP A 8 9.31 -23.95 0.84
C ASP A 8 8.20 -23.44 1.77
N LEU A 9 7.23 -24.30 2.10
CA LEU A 9 6.19 -23.97 3.07
C LEU A 9 6.78 -23.72 4.46
N ASP A 10 7.66 -24.60 4.93
CA ASP A 10 8.29 -24.48 6.24
C ASP A 10 9.07 -23.15 6.34
N ARG A 11 9.74 -22.73 5.26
CA ARG A 11 10.41 -21.42 5.17
C ARG A 11 9.43 -20.25 5.30
N SER A 12 8.31 -20.27 4.56
CA SER A 12 7.29 -19.21 4.62
C SER A 12 6.63 -19.14 6.00
N VAL A 13 6.37 -20.29 6.64
CA VAL A 13 5.82 -20.38 7.99
C VAL A 13 6.79 -19.79 9.03
N ASP A 14 8.08 -20.10 8.93
CA ASP A 14 9.10 -19.55 9.83
C ASP A 14 9.24 -18.04 9.69
N GLU A 15 9.17 -17.52 8.47
CA GLU A 15 9.14 -16.07 8.23
C GLU A 15 7.93 -15.42 8.90
N LEU A 16 6.72 -15.95 8.68
CA LEU A 16 5.49 -15.45 9.28
C LEU A 16 5.57 -15.44 10.81
N LYS A 17 6.02 -16.55 11.42
CA LYS A 17 6.18 -16.67 12.88
C LYS A 17 7.17 -15.65 13.42
N LYS A 18 8.31 -15.46 12.77
CA LYS A 18 9.33 -14.50 13.19
C LYS A 18 8.82 -13.06 13.11
N LEU A 19 8.12 -12.74 12.02
CA LEU A 19 7.54 -11.42 11.81
C LEU A 19 6.43 -11.13 12.83
N SER A 20 5.48 -12.05 12.99
CA SER A 20 4.37 -11.97 13.95
C SER A 20 4.89 -11.74 15.38
N ARG A 21 5.88 -12.50 15.84
CA ARG A 21 6.47 -12.31 17.18
C ARG A 21 7.08 -10.94 17.38
N THR A 22 7.75 -10.41 16.35
CA THR A 22 8.32 -9.05 16.37
C THR A 22 7.22 -8.00 16.48
N PHE A 23 6.22 -8.06 15.61
CA PHE A 23 5.13 -7.09 15.53
C PHE A 23 4.21 -7.14 16.75
N SER A 24 3.93 -8.33 17.27
CA SER A 24 3.18 -8.53 18.52
C SER A 24 3.81 -7.75 19.69
N ARG A 25 5.14 -7.80 19.82
CA ARG A 25 5.86 -7.06 20.87
C ARG A 25 5.89 -5.55 20.63
N GLN A 26 6.04 -5.13 19.38
CA GLN A 26 6.25 -3.73 19.01
C GLN A 26 4.95 -2.90 18.98
N TYR A 27 3.84 -3.51 18.57
CA TYR A 27 2.60 -2.80 18.27
C TYR A 27 1.44 -3.13 19.21
N LEU A 28 1.40 -4.34 19.79
CA LEU A 28 0.31 -4.75 20.69
C LEU A 28 0.69 -4.45 22.14
N TYR A 29 -0.21 -3.76 22.84
CA TYR A 29 0.03 -3.26 24.20
C TYR A 29 -0.29 -4.29 25.29
N THR A 30 -1.44 -4.95 25.19
CA THR A 30 -1.93 -5.87 26.23
C THR A 30 -1.46 -7.30 25.99
N ASN A 31 -1.22 -8.06 27.07
CA ASN A 31 -0.93 -9.50 26.97
C ASN A 31 -2.05 -10.29 26.29
N GLU A 32 -3.31 -9.90 26.51
CA GLU A 32 -4.47 -10.50 25.84
C GLU A 32 -4.40 -10.34 24.32
N SER A 33 -4.26 -9.11 23.81
CA SER A 33 -4.09 -8.86 22.37
C SER A 33 -2.91 -9.64 21.77
N ARG A 34 -1.80 -9.74 22.49
CA ARG A 34 -0.62 -10.52 22.04
C ARG A 34 -0.90 -12.02 21.97
N ALA A 35 -1.63 -12.55 22.95
CA ALA A 35 -2.02 -13.96 23.00
C ALA A 35 -3.03 -14.28 21.90
N ASN A 36 -4.07 -13.47 21.73
CA ASN A 36 -5.08 -13.64 20.69
C ASN A 36 -4.44 -13.58 19.29
N PHE A 37 -3.58 -12.59 19.04
CA PHE A 37 -2.86 -12.49 17.78
C PHE A 37 -1.94 -13.69 17.51
N SER A 38 -1.21 -14.18 18.54
CA SER A 38 -0.39 -15.39 18.38
C SER A 38 -1.25 -16.62 18.05
N LEU A 39 -2.43 -16.72 18.67
CA LEU A 39 -3.36 -17.81 18.47
C LEU A 39 -3.96 -17.80 17.05
N GLU A 40 -4.32 -16.63 16.52
CA GLU A 40 -4.80 -16.47 15.14
C GLU A 40 -3.74 -16.90 14.12
N ILE A 41 -2.47 -16.49 14.31
CA ILE A 41 -1.37 -16.89 13.43
C ILE A 41 -1.11 -18.39 13.49
N ASP A 42 -1.12 -18.99 14.69
CA ASP A 42 -0.94 -20.43 14.85
C ASP A 42 -2.11 -21.23 14.23
N GLN A 43 -3.35 -20.70 14.30
CA GLN A 43 -4.51 -21.30 13.65
C GLN A 43 -4.40 -21.27 12.13
N LEU A 44 -4.01 -20.13 11.53
CA LEU A 44 -3.77 -20.01 10.09
C LEU A 44 -2.76 -21.05 9.60
N ILE A 45 -1.64 -21.19 10.30
CA ILE A 45 -0.57 -22.14 9.94
C ILE A 45 -1.08 -23.58 10.03
N GLN A 46 -1.81 -23.91 11.10
CA GLN A 46 -2.40 -25.25 11.25
C GLN A 46 -3.43 -25.54 10.16
N PHE A 47 -4.22 -24.56 9.74
CA PHE A 47 -5.20 -24.69 8.68
C PHE A 47 -4.51 -24.97 7.34
N ALA A 48 -3.50 -24.16 6.98
CA ALA A 48 -2.71 -24.34 5.77
C ALA A 48 -2.02 -25.72 5.70
N GLN A 49 -1.48 -26.20 6.83
CA GLN A 49 -0.87 -27.54 6.91
C GLN A 49 -1.90 -28.66 6.83
N ARG A 50 -3.06 -28.50 7.48
CA ARG A 50 -4.16 -29.46 7.43
C ARG A 50 -4.71 -29.60 6.02
N ASP A 51 -4.95 -28.49 5.33
CA ASP A 51 -5.52 -28.50 3.98
C ASP A 51 -4.63 -29.21 2.95
N ILE A 52 -3.31 -29.18 3.14
CA ILE A 52 -2.39 -29.99 2.36
C ILE A 52 -2.57 -31.47 2.67
N SER A 53 -2.62 -31.85 3.96
CA SER A 53 -2.68 -33.27 4.36
C SER A 53 -3.97 -33.96 3.93
N ILE A 54 -5.09 -33.22 3.92
CA ILE A 54 -6.39 -33.69 3.42
C ILE A 54 -6.58 -33.45 1.91
N HIS A 55 -5.54 -32.99 1.20
CA HIS A 55 -5.54 -32.74 -0.24
C HIS A 55 -6.57 -31.71 -0.72
N CYS A 56 -6.98 -30.78 0.15
CA CYS A 56 -7.84 -29.64 -0.22
C CYS A 56 -7.06 -28.51 -0.92
N THR A 57 -5.74 -28.43 -0.70
CA THR A 57 -4.87 -27.46 -1.39
C THR A 57 -3.51 -28.07 -1.74
N SER A 58 -2.74 -27.37 -2.56
CA SER A 58 -1.35 -27.72 -2.87
C SER A 58 -0.38 -26.93 -1.98
N TYR A 59 0.88 -27.34 -1.91
CA TYR A 59 1.94 -26.53 -1.29
C TYR A 59 1.97 -25.10 -1.84
N ALA A 60 1.75 -24.92 -3.15
CA ALA A 60 1.71 -23.59 -3.76
C ALA A 60 0.47 -22.76 -3.34
N GLY A 61 -0.63 -23.40 -2.97
CA GLY A 61 -1.82 -22.74 -2.42
C GLY A 61 -1.58 -22.29 -0.99
N ALA A 62 -1.17 -23.23 -0.12
CA ALA A 62 -0.88 -22.93 1.29
C ALA A 62 0.24 -21.89 1.47
N ILE A 63 1.30 -21.94 0.65
CA ILE A 63 2.36 -20.92 0.66
C ILE A 63 1.79 -19.54 0.32
N ARG A 64 0.85 -19.47 -0.63
CA ARG A 64 0.21 -18.21 -1.00
C ARG A 64 -0.58 -17.63 0.16
N ASP A 65 -1.36 -18.45 0.87
CA ASP A 65 -2.14 -17.99 2.02
C ASP A 65 -1.22 -17.44 3.14
N ILE A 66 -0.09 -18.12 3.40
CA ILE A 66 0.93 -17.68 4.37
C ILE A 66 1.64 -16.40 3.89
N GLU A 67 2.00 -16.30 2.61
CA GLU A 67 2.64 -15.12 2.02
C GLU A 67 1.68 -13.92 2.02
N ASP A 68 0.38 -14.15 1.78
CA ASP A 68 -0.65 -13.12 1.81
C ASP A 68 -0.80 -12.52 3.22
N GLU A 69 -0.83 -13.35 4.27
CA GLU A 69 -0.85 -12.86 5.65
C GLU A 69 0.47 -12.17 6.02
N THR A 70 1.61 -12.71 5.60
CA THR A 70 2.91 -12.05 5.80
C THR A 70 2.94 -10.65 5.19
N ASN A 71 2.41 -10.50 3.97
CA ASN A 71 2.31 -9.22 3.28
C ASN A 71 1.28 -8.30 3.94
N HIS A 72 0.19 -8.83 4.47
CA HIS A 72 -0.80 -8.06 5.24
C HIS A 72 -0.19 -7.47 6.52
N LEU A 73 0.56 -8.27 7.29
CA LEU A 73 1.26 -7.79 8.48
C LEU A 73 2.32 -6.74 8.15
N LYS A 74 3.12 -6.94 7.09
CA LYS A 74 4.12 -5.95 6.64
C LYS A 74 3.46 -4.62 6.28
N ARG A 75 2.32 -4.66 5.57
CA ARG A 75 1.52 -3.46 5.24
C ARG A 75 1.06 -2.73 6.50
N GLN A 76 0.51 -3.45 7.47
CA GLN A 76 0.03 -2.84 8.72
C GLN A 76 1.16 -2.20 9.53
N ALA A 77 2.29 -2.91 9.69
CA ALA A 77 3.45 -2.39 10.42
C ALA A 77 3.97 -1.09 9.79
N PHE A 78 4.12 -1.09 8.45
CA PHE A 78 4.55 0.08 7.71
C PHE A 78 3.60 1.28 7.89
N ALA A 79 2.28 1.04 7.88
CA ALA A 79 1.30 2.08 8.15
C ALA A 79 1.34 2.56 9.61
N ILE A 80 1.47 1.66 10.59
CA ILE A 80 1.52 2.02 12.02
C ILE A 80 2.74 2.89 12.34
N ASP A 81 3.92 2.51 11.83
CA ASP A 81 5.15 3.27 12.03
C ASP A 81 5.04 4.69 11.47
N ALA A 82 4.42 4.84 10.30
CA ALA A 82 4.18 6.14 9.70
C ALA A 82 3.12 6.96 10.46
N GLY A 83 2.02 6.34 10.88
CA GLY A 83 0.95 7.00 11.62
C GLY A 83 1.38 7.59 12.96
N ARG A 84 2.35 6.97 13.64
CA ARG A 84 2.94 7.54 14.86
C ARG A 84 3.63 8.89 14.61
N ASN A 85 4.19 9.08 13.41
CA ASN A 85 4.86 10.33 13.03
C ASN A 85 3.89 11.38 12.44
N THR A 86 2.70 10.99 11.96
CA THR A 86 1.72 11.92 11.36
C THR A 86 0.84 12.65 12.37
N LEU A 87 0.59 12.06 13.55
CA LEU A 87 -0.17 12.67 14.65
C LEU A 87 0.36 14.07 15.03
N TYR A 88 1.67 14.28 14.97
CA TYR A 88 2.30 15.56 15.26
C TYR A 88 1.94 16.66 14.23
N ILE A 89 1.82 16.36 12.93
CA ILE A 89 1.47 17.37 11.91
C ILE A 89 0.04 17.88 12.07
N SER A 90 -0.91 16.98 12.40
CA SER A 90 -2.33 17.36 12.53
C SER A 90 -2.54 18.41 13.62
N ILE A 91 -1.63 18.46 14.60
CA ILE A 91 -1.68 19.37 15.74
C ILE A 91 -0.87 20.65 15.48
N GLU A 92 0.19 20.60 14.65
CA GLU A 92 1.25 21.62 14.64
C GLU A 92 1.39 22.43 13.33
N LYS A 93 0.35 22.46 12.48
CA LYS A 93 0.32 23.17 11.17
C LYS A 93 0.58 24.69 11.23
N LYS A 94 1.02 25.25 12.36
CA LYS A 94 1.30 26.68 12.56
C LYS A 94 2.77 27.09 12.76
N LYS A 95 3.79 26.21 12.84
CA LYS A 95 5.16 26.72 13.07
C LYS A 95 6.35 25.79 12.70
N SER A 96 6.62 25.51 11.42
CA SER A 96 7.98 25.22 10.87
C SER A 96 7.90 24.71 9.42
N ASN A 97 8.55 25.39 8.46
CA ASN A 97 8.51 25.01 7.03
C ASN A 97 9.34 23.74 6.72
N ASN A 98 10.49 23.57 7.37
CA ASN A 98 11.43 22.49 7.02
C ASN A 98 11.03 21.15 7.67
N THR A 99 10.54 21.18 8.92
CA THR A 99 10.06 19.97 9.62
C THR A 99 8.78 19.44 8.98
N THR A 100 7.86 20.32 8.61
CA THR A 100 6.60 19.92 7.94
C THR A 100 6.89 19.25 6.61
N ASN A 101 7.74 19.85 5.76
CA ASN A 101 8.10 19.23 4.48
C ASN A 101 8.77 17.87 4.68
N LEU A 102 9.70 17.75 5.64
CA LEU A 102 10.32 16.46 5.96
C LEU A 102 9.29 15.37 6.28
N ILE A 103 8.32 15.66 7.14
CA ILE A 103 7.32 14.67 7.52
C ILE A 103 6.37 14.39 6.35
N LEU A 104 5.97 15.39 5.56
CA LEU A 104 5.16 15.16 4.34
C LEU A 104 5.88 14.24 3.35
N LYS A 105 7.20 14.36 3.21
CA LYS A 105 8.00 13.43 2.39
C LYS A 105 8.07 12.03 3.00
N GLN A 106 8.10 11.89 4.33
CA GLN A 106 7.98 10.56 4.96
C GLN A 106 6.61 9.93 4.65
N ILE A 107 5.54 10.72 4.74
CA ILE A 107 4.18 10.28 4.41
C ILE A 107 4.11 9.87 2.94
N GLY A 108 4.59 10.69 2.00
CA GLY A 108 4.58 10.38 0.57
C GLY A 108 5.43 9.16 0.21
N PHE A 109 6.56 8.92 0.90
CA PHE A 109 7.34 7.69 0.74
C PHE A 109 6.52 6.46 1.17
N VAL A 110 5.81 6.57 2.29
CA VAL A 110 4.97 5.50 2.82
C VAL A 110 3.72 5.28 1.97
N GLY A 111 3.04 6.33 1.56
CA GLY A 111 1.94 6.29 0.60
C GLY A 111 2.37 5.61 -0.71
N GLY A 112 3.57 5.90 -1.20
CA GLY A 112 4.10 5.21 -2.37
C GLY A 112 4.24 3.69 -2.17
N GLY A 113 4.66 3.25 -0.99
CA GLY A 113 4.71 1.82 -0.64
C GLY A 113 3.32 1.18 -0.59
N THR A 114 2.34 1.84 0.05
CA THR A 114 0.97 1.33 0.14
C THR A 114 0.33 1.21 -1.25
N GLN A 115 0.57 2.17 -2.15
CA GLN A 115 0.15 2.12 -3.55
C GLN A 115 0.73 0.90 -4.30
N ILE A 116 2.03 0.61 -4.14
CA ILE A 116 2.65 -0.59 -4.76
C ILE A 116 1.96 -1.86 -4.27
N PHE A 117 1.81 -2.02 -2.96
CA PHE A 117 1.19 -3.22 -2.40
C PHE A 117 -0.27 -3.37 -2.84
N ALA A 118 -1.05 -2.28 -2.83
CA ALA A 118 -2.43 -2.29 -3.30
C ALA A 118 -2.52 -2.68 -4.78
N GLY A 119 -1.57 -2.22 -5.60
CA GLY A 119 -1.55 -2.54 -7.03
C GLY A 119 -1.19 -4.00 -7.29
N VAL A 120 -0.18 -4.54 -6.58
CA VAL A 120 0.19 -5.97 -6.63
C VAL A 120 -0.98 -6.84 -6.17
N GLY A 121 -1.59 -6.50 -5.03
CA GLY A 121 -2.75 -7.21 -4.50
C GLY A 121 -3.92 -7.19 -5.47
N THR A 122 -4.15 -6.08 -6.17
CA THR A 122 -5.21 -6.00 -7.19
C THR A 122 -4.89 -6.88 -8.41
N CYS A 123 -3.65 -6.90 -8.88
CA CYS A 123 -3.24 -7.81 -9.96
C CYS A 123 -3.46 -9.28 -9.56
N ALA A 124 -3.08 -9.67 -8.34
CA ALA A 124 -3.24 -11.03 -7.84
C ALA A 124 -4.72 -11.41 -7.66
N ALA A 125 -5.50 -10.60 -6.93
CA ALA A 125 -6.88 -10.89 -6.58
C ALA A 125 -7.81 -10.96 -7.79
N THR A 126 -7.47 -10.26 -8.88
CA THR A 126 -8.24 -10.26 -10.13
C THR A 126 -7.70 -11.20 -11.19
N LEU A 127 -6.73 -12.06 -10.84
CA LEU A 127 -6.04 -12.94 -11.79
C LEU A 127 -5.51 -12.18 -13.03
N GLY A 128 -5.03 -10.96 -12.79
CA GLY A 128 -4.49 -10.06 -13.81
C GLY A 128 -5.51 -9.16 -14.52
N MET A 129 -6.82 -9.41 -14.40
CA MET A 129 -7.84 -8.67 -15.17
C MET A 129 -7.82 -7.15 -14.91
N ALA A 130 -7.61 -6.74 -13.66
CA ALA A 130 -7.51 -5.31 -13.30
C ALA A 130 -6.07 -4.79 -13.27
N CYS A 131 -5.09 -5.60 -13.68
CA CYS A 131 -3.68 -5.25 -13.55
C CYS A 131 -3.30 -4.11 -14.49
N GLY A 132 -3.68 -4.17 -15.78
CA GLY A 132 -3.33 -3.11 -16.73
C GLY A 132 -4.01 -1.76 -16.45
N GLY A 133 -5.30 -1.78 -16.09
CA GLY A 133 -6.09 -0.55 -15.92
C GLY A 133 -5.95 0.11 -14.55
N PHE A 134 -5.54 -0.63 -13.51
CA PHE A 134 -5.44 -0.10 -12.16
C PHE A 134 -4.17 -0.54 -11.44
N GLY A 135 -3.87 -1.85 -11.43
CA GLY A 135 -2.75 -2.39 -10.64
C GLY A 135 -1.38 -1.81 -11.04
N LEU A 136 -1.00 -1.90 -12.31
CA LEU A 136 0.25 -1.39 -12.85
C LEU A 136 0.35 0.14 -12.78
N PRO A 137 -0.68 0.93 -13.16
CA PRO A 137 -0.66 2.38 -12.93
C PRO A 137 -0.41 2.74 -11.47
N LEU A 138 -1.08 2.08 -10.52
CA LEU A 138 -0.90 2.33 -9.09
C LEU A 138 0.51 1.95 -8.60
N ILE A 139 1.06 0.82 -9.07
CA ILE A 139 2.45 0.43 -8.78
C ILE A 139 3.44 1.47 -9.34
N ALA A 140 3.22 1.94 -10.56
CA ALA A 140 4.09 2.92 -11.20
C ALA A 140 4.08 4.24 -10.42
N GLN A 141 2.90 4.75 -10.06
CA GLN A 141 2.75 5.94 -9.24
C GLN A 141 3.43 5.77 -7.87
N GLY A 142 3.16 4.65 -7.20
CA GLY A 142 3.75 4.34 -5.90
C GLY A 142 5.28 4.25 -5.93
N THR A 143 5.84 3.63 -6.97
CA THR A 143 7.28 3.56 -7.19
C THR A 143 7.88 4.94 -7.40
N ASN A 144 7.21 5.79 -8.15
CA ASN A 144 7.64 7.17 -8.36
C ASN A 144 7.58 7.98 -7.06
N ASN A 145 6.50 7.84 -6.28
CA ASN A 145 6.33 8.48 -4.98
C ASN A 145 7.42 8.04 -3.99
N ILE A 146 7.74 6.74 -3.92
CA ILE A 146 8.90 6.25 -3.13
C ILE A 146 10.19 6.93 -3.57
N TYR A 147 10.44 7.03 -4.88
CA TYR A 147 11.66 7.62 -5.41
C TYR A 147 11.79 9.11 -5.08
N GLU A 148 10.78 9.91 -5.44
CA GLU A 148 10.81 11.38 -5.27
C GLU A 148 10.92 11.75 -3.78
N ASN A 149 10.10 11.11 -2.95
CA ASN A 149 10.09 11.38 -1.52
C ASN A 149 11.35 10.83 -0.83
N GLY A 150 11.75 9.59 -1.14
CA GLY A 150 12.94 8.96 -0.57
C GLY A 150 14.23 9.71 -0.91
N TYR A 151 14.33 10.25 -2.13
CA TYR A 151 15.46 11.07 -2.53
C TYR A 151 15.55 12.35 -1.69
N TYR A 152 14.42 13.01 -1.39
CA TYR A 152 14.39 14.14 -0.46
C TYR A 152 14.76 13.71 0.97
N LEU A 153 14.28 12.56 1.43
CA LEU A 153 14.59 12.05 2.77
C LEU A 153 16.08 11.81 2.99
N LEU A 154 16.79 11.35 1.97
CA LEU A 154 18.22 11.07 2.02
C LEU A 154 19.09 12.30 1.75
N PHE A 155 18.73 13.11 0.75
CA PHE A 155 19.61 14.16 0.24
C PHE A 155 19.11 15.58 0.48
N ARG A 156 17.90 15.75 1.04
CA ARG A 156 17.25 17.05 1.26
C ARG A 156 17.12 17.88 -0.02
N LYS A 157 16.96 17.19 -1.15
CA LYS A 157 16.82 17.79 -2.48
C LYS A 157 15.61 17.19 -3.17
N ASP A 158 14.79 18.01 -3.79
CA ASP A 158 13.71 17.51 -4.63
C ASP A 158 14.26 16.99 -5.96
N LYS A 159 13.70 15.88 -6.42
CA LYS A 159 14.04 15.27 -7.70
C LYS A 159 12.83 14.57 -8.28
N SER A 160 12.51 14.89 -9.53
CA SER A 160 11.45 14.23 -10.29
C SER A 160 11.86 12.80 -10.67
N GLY A 161 10.95 11.85 -10.49
CA GLY A 161 11.15 10.47 -10.89
C GLY A 161 10.80 10.20 -12.34
N SER A 162 11.11 8.98 -12.80
CA SER A 162 10.97 8.58 -14.20
C SER A 162 9.53 8.60 -14.70
N VAL A 163 8.55 8.28 -13.85
CA VAL A 163 7.13 8.27 -14.25
C VAL A 163 6.68 9.70 -14.53
N ARG A 164 6.88 10.63 -13.58
CA ARG A 164 6.56 12.06 -13.79
C ARG A 164 7.25 12.62 -15.04
N ASN A 165 8.52 12.26 -15.25
CA ASN A 165 9.26 12.68 -16.44
C ASN A 165 8.68 12.12 -17.75
N ALA A 166 8.13 10.90 -17.75
CA ALA A 166 7.44 10.35 -18.91
C ALA A 166 6.16 11.14 -19.26
N TYR A 167 5.39 11.58 -18.25
CA TYR A 167 4.25 12.49 -18.47
C TYR A 167 4.72 13.81 -19.09
N ARG A 168 5.76 14.44 -18.52
CA ARG A 168 6.33 15.69 -19.05
C ARG A 168 6.85 15.55 -20.48
N TYR A 169 7.51 14.44 -20.79
CA TYR A 169 8.00 14.14 -22.13
C TYR A 169 6.84 14.00 -23.13
N THR A 170 5.82 13.23 -22.76
CA THR A 170 4.63 12.99 -23.60
C THR A 170 3.84 14.28 -23.84
N ALA A 171 3.62 15.07 -22.78
CA ALA A 171 2.98 16.37 -22.87
C ALA A 171 3.73 17.31 -23.81
N LYS A 172 5.07 17.39 -23.69
CA LYS A 172 5.92 18.18 -24.57
C LYS A 172 5.82 17.74 -26.03
N ALA A 173 5.81 16.43 -26.30
CA ALA A 173 5.66 15.89 -27.65
C ALA A 173 4.30 16.25 -28.28
N LEU A 174 3.26 16.43 -27.45
CA LEU A 174 1.92 16.85 -27.84
C LEU A 174 1.72 18.38 -27.83
N GLY A 175 2.77 19.17 -27.55
CA GLY A 175 2.70 20.64 -27.51
C GLY A 175 2.18 21.24 -26.21
N TYR A 176 2.03 20.46 -25.14
CA TYR A 176 1.60 20.93 -23.82
C TYR A 176 2.78 21.28 -22.90
N SER A 177 2.50 22.09 -21.87
CA SER A 177 3.49 22.51 -20.87
C SER A 177 3.83 21.41 -19.85
N GLN A 178 4.96 21.57 -19.16
CA GLN A 178 5.33 20.68 -18.05
C GLN A 178 4.35 20.82 -16.87
N ASP A 179 3.84 22.02 -16.59
CA ASP A 179 2.85 22.26 -15.53
C ASP A 179 1.55 21.51 -15.82
N ALA A 180 1.12 21.46 -17.09
CA ALA A 180 -0.01 20.64 -17.50
C ALA A 180 0.27 19.14 -17.30
N ALA A 181 1.48 18.69 -17.62
CA ALA A 181 1.89 17.30 -17.40
C ALA A 181 1.90 16.90 -15.93
N ASP A 182 2.41 17.77 -15.05
CA ASP A 182 2.44 17.55 -13.60
C ASP A 182 1.04 17.55 -12.99
N THR A 183 0.14 18.39 -13.52
CA THR A 183 -1.27 18.39 -13.14
C THR A 183 -1.95 17.08 -13.53
N ILE A 184 -1.71 16.58 -14.76
CA ILE A 184 -2.23 15.28 -15.21
C ILE A 184 -1.66 14.15 -14.34
N TYR A 185 -0.35 14.16 -14.08
CA TYR A 185 0.33 13.18 -13.24
C TYR A 185 -0.33 13.08 -11.86
N GLY A 186 -0.53 14.21 -11.18
CA GLY A 186 -1.19 14.25 -9.87
C GLY A 186 -2.68 13.88 -9.94
N THR A 187 -3.38 14.25 -11.01
CA THR A 187 -4.79 13.86 -11.22
C THR A 187 -4.93 12.36 -11.33
N VAL A 188 -4.04 11.70 -12.08
CA VAL A 188 -4.03 10.23 -12.22
C VAL A 188 -3.73 9.57 -10.87
N ASP A 189 -2.72 10.06 -10.14
CA ASP A 189 -2.39 9.57 -8.80
C ASP A 189 -3.62 9.63 -7.86
N LEU A 190 -4.23 10.81 -7.72
CA LEU A 190 -5.43 11.00 -6.89
C LEU A 190 -6.62 10.15 -7.34
N SER A 191 -6.81 9.97 -8.64
CA SER A 191 -7.90 9.15 -9.19
C SER A 191 -7.71 7.68 -8.85
N LEU A 192 -6.47 7.19 -8.92
CA LEU A 192 -6.12 5.83 -8.56
C LEU A 192 -6.28 5.60 -7.05
N SER A 193 -5.79 6.52 -6.21
CA SER A 193 -6.01 6.49 -4.76
C SER A 193 -7.49 6.51 -4.39
N GLY A 194 -8.26 7.42 -5.00
CA GLY A 194 -9.72 7.50 -4.86
C GLY A 194 -10.44 6.20 -5.24
N TYR A 195 -10.13 5.62 -6.40
CA TYR A 195 -10.67 4.33 -6.80
C TYR A 195 -10.27 3.21 -5.83
N GLY A 196 -9.01 3.21 -5.38
CA GLY A 196 -8.48 2.29 -4.39
C GLY A 196 -9.25 2.30 -3.07
N MET A 197 -9.73 3.46 -2.63
CA MET A 197 -10.55 3.60 -1.42
C MET A 197 -11.98 3.06 -1.60
N ILE A 198 -12.61 3.27 -2.76
CA ILE A 198 -14.02 2.90 -2.99
C ILE A 198 -14.20 1.50 -3.58
N ARG A 199 -13.16 0.90 -4.15
CA ARG A 199 -13.26 -0.44 -4.76
C ARG A 199 -13.71 -1.47 -3.73
N LYS A 200 -14.38 -2.51 -4.22
CA LYS A 200 -14.66 -3.70 -3.42
C LYS A 200 -13.39 -4.55 -3.38
N THR A 201 -13.02 -4.98 -2.19
CA THR A 201 -11.95 -5.94 -1.95
C THR A 201 -12.55 -7.13 -1.21
N LEU A 202 -12.02 -8.32 -1.43
CA LEU A 202 -12.51 -9.51 -0.76
C LEU A 202 -12.11 -9.42 0.73
N LYS A 203 -13.02 -9.77 1.63
CA LYS A 203 -12.66 -9.96 3.04
C LYS A 203 -11.61 -11.07 3.13
N PRO A 204 -10.57 -10.94 3.98
CA PRO A 204 -9.56 -11.98 4.14
C PRO A 204 -10.16 -13.37 4.43
N ASP A 205 -11.19 -13.43 5.29
CA ASP A 205 -11.84 -14.68 5.71
C ASP A 205 -13.15 -14.98 4.94
N ALA A 206 -13.30 -14.42 3.74
CA ALA A 206 -14.49 -14.68 2.92
C ALA A 206 -14.52 -16.14 2.45
N TRP A 207 -15.49 -16.92 2.93
CA TRP A 207 -15.78 -18.24 2.39
C TRP A 207 -16.68 -18.16 1.15
N ARG A 208 -16.49 -19.08 0.20
CA ARG A 208 -17.32 -19.20 -1.01
C ARG A 208 -17.69 -20.66 -1.29
N LEU A 209 -18.96 -20.90 -1.63
CA LEU A 209 -19.39 -22.21 -2.14
C LEU A 209 -19.10 -22.33 -3.64
N TYR A 210 -19.75 -21.51 -4.45
CA TYR A 210 -19.55 -21.47 -5.92
C TYR A 210 -19.01 -20.13 -6.41
N ARG A 211 -19.41 -19.03 -5.78
CA ARG A 211 -18.98 -17.66 -6.09
C ARG A 211 -19.07 -16.78 -4.85
N ASN A 212 -18.23 -15.75 -4.78
CA ASN A 212 -18.31 -14.72 -3.75
C ASN A 212 -19.61 -13.92 -3.91
N ILE A 213 -20.28 -13.62 -2.81
CA ILE A 213 -21.48 -12.78 -2.75
C ILE A 213 -21.13 -11.39 -2.21
N ASN A 214 -22.04 -10.43 -2.35
CA ASN A 214 -21.77 -9.03 -1.98
C ASN A 214 -21.35 -8.85 -0.50
N SER A 215 -21.81 -9.70 0.42
CA SER A 215 -21.43 -9.67 1.84
C SER A 215 -19.97 -10.05 2.11
N ASP A 216 -19.32 -10.67 1.13
CA ASP A 216 -17.94 -11.16 1.24
C ASP A 216 -16.93 -10.06 0.92
N PHE A 217 -17.41 -8.88 0.50
CA PHE A 217 -16.57 -7.75 0.13
C PHE A 217 -16.64 -6.64 1.19
N ILE A 218 -15.49 -6.03 1.45
CA ILE A 218 -15.36 -4.75 2.14
C ILE A 218 -14.89 -3.69 1.15
N ARG A 219 -14.96 -2.42 1.56
CA ARG A 219 -14.40 -1.32 0.78
C ARG A 219 -12.90 -1.19 1.04
N GLY A 220 -12.16 -0.68 0.06
CA GLY A 220 -10.71 -0.46 0.22
C GLY A 220 -10.35 0.40 1.42
N TRP A 221 -11.13 1.43 1.75
CA TRP A 221 -10.91 2.23 2.97
C TRP A 221 -11.06 1.43 4.27
N GLN A 222 -11.89 0.37 4.26
CA GLN A 222 -12.03 -0.55 5.39
C GLN A 222 -10.82 -1.52 5.44
N GLU A 223 -10.33 -1.97 4.28
CA GLU A 223 -9.11 -2.79 4.15
C GLU A 223 -7.87 -2.07 4.69
N MET A 224 -7.74 -0.77 4.39
CA MET A 224 -6.58 0.05 4.79
C MET A 224 -6.46 0.25 6.31
N GLY A 225 -7.56 0.09 7.06
CA GLY A 225 -7.62 0.45 8.47
C GLY A 225 -7.46 1.96 8.72
N ARG A 226 -7.60 2.38 9.98
CA ARG A 226 -7.59 3.82 10.34
C ARG A 226 -6.27 4.51 9.99
N THR A 227 -5.15 3.85 10.26
CA THR A 227 -3.83 4.44 10.06
C THR A 227 -3.48 4.55 8.58
N GLY A 228 -3.73 3.48 7.81
CA GLY A 228 -3.51 3.50 6.36
C GLY A 228 -4.36 4.56 5.68
N LEU A 229 -5.65 4.66 6.04
CA LEU A 229 -6.55 5.69 5.53
C LEU A 229 -6.07 7.11 5.86
N THR A 230 -5.55 7.33 7.07
CA THR A 230 -5.02 8.64 7.48
C THR A 230 -3.81 9.05 6.64
N ILE A 231 -2.89 8.11 6.39
CA ILE A 231 -1.72 8.33 5.54
C ILE A 231 -2.15 8.66 4.11
N GLU A 232 -3.07 7.86 3.56
CA GLU A 232 -3.61 8.05 2.20
C GLU A 232 -4.21 9.46 2.06
N VAL A 233 -5.10 9.84 2.97
CA VAL A 233 -5.73 11.17 2.96
C VAL A 233 -4.71 12.29 3.05
N ILE A 234 -3.69 12.19 3.92
CA ILE A 234 -2.67 13.25 4.01
C ILE A 234 -1.79 13.30 2.76
N SER A 235 -1.44 12.14 2.21
CA SER A 235 -0.68 12.02 0.95
C SER A 235 -1.45 12.69 -0.19
N ASP A 236 -2.72 12.34 -0.37
CA ASP A 236 -3.61 12.90 -1.40
C ASP A 236 -3.80 14.41 -1.23
N LEU A 237 -4.00 14.89 -0.01
CA LEU A 237 -4.08 16.33 0.26
C LEU A 237 -2.79 17.07 -0.11
N THR A 238 -1.64 16.43 0.05
CA THR A 238 -0.33 17.00 -0.31
C THR A 238 -0.19 17.08 -1.82
N THR A 239 -0.52 16.01 -2.55
CA THR A 239 -0.55 16.00 -4.02
C THR A 239 -1.51 17.06 -4.57
N GLY A 240 -2.73 17.12 -4.04
CA GLY A 240 -3.75 18.09 -4.45
C GLY A 240 -3.35 19.55 -4.18
N SER A 241 -2.71 19.81 -3.04
CA SER A 241 -2.20 21.16 -2.72
C SER A 241 -1.10 21.60 -3.68
N GLY A 242 -0.16 20.71 -4.01
CA GLY A 242 0.88 21.00 -4.99
C GLY A 242 0.32 21.27 -6.40
N MET A 243 -0.72 20.53 -6.82
CA MET A 243 -1.41 20.80 -8.08
C MET A 243 -2.12 22.15 -8.08
N TYR A 244 -2.81 22.51 -6.99
CA TYR A 244 -3.51 23.79 -6.87
C TYR A 244 -2.54 24.98 -7.02
N GLU A 245 -1.36 24.90 -6.41
CA GLU A 245 -0.31 25.92 -6.55
C GLU A 245 0.18 26.04 -8.00
N LEU A 246 0.44 24.92 -8.68
CA LEU A 246 0.84 24.91 -10.09
C LEU A 246 -0.22 25.56 -11.01
N ILE A 247 -1.50 25.20 -10.83
CA ILE A 247 -2.61 25.76 -11.61
C ILE A 247 -2.72 27.27 -11.38
N LYS A 248 -2.65 27.70 -10.11
CA LYS A 248 -2.74 29.10 -9.72
C LYS A 248 -1.60 29.94 -10.30
N ASP A 249 -0.38 29.41 -10.31
CA ASP A 249 0.78 30.10 -10.86
C ASP A 249 0.75 30.17 -12.39
N ASN A 250 0.20 29.15 -13.06
CA ASN A 250 0.01 29.18 -14.51
C ASN A 250 -1.05 30.21 -14.95
N GLN A 251 -2.07 30.47 -14.15
CA GLN A 251 -3.06 31.53 -14.42
C GLN A 251 -2.53 32.96 -14.21
N ARG A 252 -1.37 33.10 -13.56
CA ARG A 252 -0.72 34.39 -13.30
C ARG A 252 0.32 34.76 -14.36
N LYS A 253 0.66 33.84 -15.26
CA LYS A 253 1.61 34.02 -16.37
C LYS A 253 0.86 34.33 -17.66
#